data_AF-A0A7C4YN76-F1
#
_entry.id   AF-A0A7C4YN76-F1
#
_cell.length_a   1.000
_cell.length_b   1.000
_cell.length_c   1.000
_cell.angle_alpha   90.00
_cell.angle_beta   90.00
_cell.angle_gamma   90.00
#
_symmetry.space_group_name_H-M   'P 1'
#
loop_
_entity.id
_entity.type
_entity.pdbx_description
1 polymer ?
#
loop_
_entity_poly.entity_id
_entity_poly.type
_entity_poly.pdbx_seq_one_letter_code
_entity_poly.pdbx_strand_id
1 'polypeptide(L)'
;MKRFLTALLSLAFLSAQAQTADEVISKYSAAMGGLDAFNNIKSAKMTGIATLQGMDLPITIQVINGKAFRIDVEVMGQSVVNSYKDGKGWKINPFGGAETATDVEGAELLDYKAQASLSNSLMDYKARGHQVELQGQEDVEGIKAHKIKLTSKDDGKVTTFYINSTDNMLLKSVSSREMQGQAVDVDTYYSDFKEFGGIKIAMTRSQKIMGQDFQTITLNNVELNVPVDEKVFDK
;
A
#
# COMPACT_ATOMS: atom_id res chain seq x y z
N MET A 1 -54.74 -50.08 12.16
CA MET A 1 -54.63 -48.60 12.21
C MET A 1 -53.21 -48.23 12.61
N LYS A 2 -52.34 -47.91 11.64
CA LYS A 2 -50.93 -47.54 11.89
C LYS A 2 -50.85 -46.02 12.01
N ARG A 3 -50.47 -45.51 13.20
CA ARG A 3 -50.26 -44.09 13.45
C ARG A 3 -48.87 -43.71 12.97
N PHE A 4 -48.78 -42.88 11.93
CA PHE A 4 -47.55 -42.21 11.52
C PHE A 4 -47.30 -41.05 12.48
N LEU A 5 -46.16 -41.09 13.16
CA LEU A 5 -45.66 -40.01 14.00
C LEU A 5 -44.69 -39.18 13.14
N THR A 6 -45.14 -38.02 12.65
CA THR A 6 -44.29 -37.11 11.88
C THR A 6 -43.54 -36.21 12.87
N ALA A 7 -42.25 -36.48 13.07
CA ALA A 7 -41.37 -35.60 13.83
C ALA A 7 -40.99 -34.40 12.95
N LEU A 8 -41.41 -33.20 13.35
CA LEU A 8 -41.07 -31.95 12.69
C LEU A 8 -39.69 -31.50 13.18
N LEU A 9 -38.66 -31.64 12.33
CA LEU A 9 -37.30 -31.18 12.62
C LEU A 9 -37.20 -29.68 12.30
N SER A 10 -37.26 -28.84 13.33
CA SER A 10 -37.05 -27.40 13.20
C SER A 10 -35.55 -27.09 13.05
N LEU A 11 -35.12 -26.77 11.82
CA LEU A 11 -33.80 -26.19 11.56
C LEU A 11 -33.76 -24.77 12.14
N ALA A 12 -33.04 -24.59 13.24
CA ALA A 12 -32.63 -23.26 13.69
C ALA A 12 -31.56 -22.73 12.73
N PHE A 13 -31.94 -21.78 11.87
CA PHE A 13 -30.98 -20.98 11.10
C PHE A 13 -30.24 -20.04 12.05
N LEU A 14 -29.12 -20.50 12.60
CA LEU A 14 -28.09 -19.61 13.13
C LEU A 14 -27.47 -18.89 11.94
N SER A 15 -27.98 -17.70 11.62
CA SER A 15 -27.30 -16.76 10.74
C SER A 15 -26.00 -16.31 11.42
N ALA A 16 -24.94 -17.08 11.21
CA ALA A 16 -23.59 -16.58 11.41
C ALA A 16 -23.45 -15.36 10.50
N GLN A 17 -23.33 -14.16 11.09
CA GLN A 17 -22.93 -12.98 10.34
C GLN A 17 -21.48 -13.21 9.91
N ALA A 18 -21.30 -13.77 8.72
CA ALA A 18 -20.01 -13.82 8.07
C ALA A 18 -19.60 -12.36 7.79
N GLN A 19 -18.56 -11.89 8.47
CA GLN A 19 -17.97 -10.59 8.22
C GLN A 19 -17.58 -10.51 6.74
N THR A 20 -17.93 -9.41 6.07
CA THR A 20 -17.64 -9.23 4.64
C THR A 20 -16.30 -8.51 4.46
N ALA A 21 -15.68 -8.65 3.27
CA ALA A 21 -14.50 -7.87 2.92
C ALA A 21 -14.78 -6.36 3.05
N ASP A 22 -15.93 -5.92 2.55
CA ASP A 22 -16.40 -4.53 2.63
C ASP A 22 -16.44 -4.00 4.08
N GLU A 23 -16.89 -4.81 5.03
CA GLU A 23 -16.94 -4.41 6.45
C GLU A 23 -15.54 -4.23 7.05
N VAL A 24 -14.61 -5.16 6.79
CA VAL A 24 -13.22 -5.05 7.25
C VAL A 24 -12.56 -3.82 6.64
N ILE A 25 -12.72 -3.63 5.32
CA ILE A 25 -12.15 -2.49 4.59
C ILE A 25 -12.73 -1.17 5.09
N SER A 26 -14.04 -1.11 5.39
CA SER A 26 -14.67 0.08 5.96
C SER A 26 -14.11 0.43 7.33
N LYS A 27 -13.91 -0.56 8.22
CA LYS A 27 -13.31 -0.34 9.54
C LYS A 27 -11.84 0.09 9.42
N TYR A 28 -11.09 -0.54 8.52
CA TYR A 28 -9.72 -0.15 8.19
C TYR A 28 -9.63 1.30 7.70
N SER A 29 -10.47 1.65 6.72
CA SER A 29 -10.52 3.00 6.16
C SER A 29 -10.83 4.03 7.24
N ALA A 30 -11.81 3.76 8.10
CA ALA A 30 -12.14 4.61 9.25
C ALA A 30 -10.97 4.75 10.24
N ALA A 31 -10.28 3.64 10.57
CA ALA A 31 -9.13 3.65 11.47
C ALA A 31 -7.96 4.51 10.95
N MET A 32 -7.83 4.63 9.62
CA MET A 32 -6.83 5.46 8.93
C MET A 32 -7.23 6.94 8.80
N GLY A 33 -8.48 7.32 9.11
CA GLY A 33 -9.01 8.68 8.96
C GLY A 33 -10.10 8.84 7.90
N GLY A 34 -10.40 7.78 7.13
CA GLY A 34 -11.43 7.76 6.10
C GLY A 34 -10.96 8.31 4.76
N LEU A 35 -11.54 7.80 3.67
CA LEU A 35 -11.12 8.14 2.30
C LEU A 35 -11.30 9.65 1.98
N ASP A 36 -12.32 10.29 2.54
CA ASP A 36 -12.56 11.73 2.34
C ASP A 36 -11.42 12.60 2.91
N ALA A 37 -10.86 12.22 4.06
CA ALA A 37 -9.73 12.93 4.66
C ALA A 37 -8.48 12.84 3.76
N PHE A 38 -8.21 11.65 3.21
CA PHE A 38 -7.14 11.46 2.23
C PHE A 38 -7.37 12.27 0.94
N ASN A 39 -8.59 12.26 0.39
CA ASN A 39 -8.94 13.01 -0.83
C ASN A 39 -8.86 14.54 -0.66
N ASN A 40 -9.03 15.02 0.58
CA ASN A 40 -8.89 16.44 0.90
C ASN A 40 -7.43 16.90 0.92
N ILE A 41 -6.48 15.98 1.14
CA ILE A 41 -5.05 16.30 1.06
C ILE A 41 -4.64 16.39 -0.40
N LYS A 42 -4.10 17.55 -0.80
CA LYS A 42 -3.73 17.84 -2.19
C LYS A 42 -2.28 17.50 -2.50
N SER A 43 -1.42 17.60 -1.50
CA SER A 43 0.00 17.33 -1.64
C SER A 43 0.60 16.86 -0.33
N ALA A 44 1.73 16.17 -0.43
CA ALA A 44 2.56 15.83 0.71
C ALA A 44 4.04 15.94 0.34
N LYS A 45 4.83 16.38 1.31
CA LYS A 45 6.29 16.25 1.30
C LYS A 45 6.72 15.49 2.55
N MET A 46 7.45 14.42 2.35
CA MET A 46 7.93 13.55 3.44
C MET A 46 9.43 13.39 3.30
N THR A 47 10.15 13.43 4.41
CA THR A 47 11.59 13.17 4.44
C THR A 47 11.92 12.14 5.51
N GLY A 48 13.01 11.40 5.30
CA GLY A 48 13.38 10.31 6.19
C GLY A 48 14.67 9.64 5.79
N ILE A 49 14.79 8.39 6.21
CA ILE A 49 15.91 7.50 5.92
C ILE A 49 15.38 6.22 5.27
N ALA A 50 16.00 5.81 4.17
CA ALA A 50 15.87 4.50 3.58
C ALA A 50 17.11 3.67 3.94
N THR A 51 16.95 2.63 4.73
CA THR A 51 18.00 1.68 5.07
C THR A 51 18.01 0.55 4.04
N LEU A 52 19.06 0.46 3.23
CA LEU A 52 19.27 -0.60 2.24
C LEU A 52 20.60 -1.30 2.51
N GLN A 53 20.59 -2.63 2.66
CA GLN A 53 21.80 -3.43 2.95
C GLN A 53 22.64 -2.88 4.13
N GLY A 54 21.96 -2.35 5.15
CA GLY A 54 22.60 -1.76 6.34
C GLY A 54 23.14 -0.34 6.17
N MET A 55 22.95 0.28 5.01
CA MET A 55 23.32 1.67 4.75
C MET A 55 22.09 2.58 4.85
N ASP A 56 22.21 3.64 5.65
CA ASP A 56 21.17 4.66 5.81
C ASP A 56 21.32 5.75 4.76
N LEU A 57 20.29 5.91 3.94
CA LEU A 57 20.27 6.83 2.80
C LEU A 57 19.14 7.86 2.98
N PRO A 58 19.43 9.17 2.91
CA PRO A 58 18.38 10.18 2.94
C PRO A 58 17.36 9.95 1.83
N ILE A 59 16.07 10.00 2.18
CA ILE A 59 14.96 9.88 1.23
C ILE A 59 14.06 11.11 1.33
N THR A 60 13.65 11.62 0.17
CA THR A 60 12.59 12.62 0.03
C THR A 60 11.48 12.07 -0.85
N ILE A 61 10.24 12.21 -0.41
CA ILE A 61 9.04 11.79 -1.13
C ILE A 61 8.15 13.01 -1.31
N GLN A 62 7.75 13.28 -2.54
CA GLN A 62 6.81 14.35 -2.89
C GLN A 62 5.64 13.73 -3.65
N VAL A 63 4.43 14.11 -3.27
CA VAL A 63 3.19 13.60 -3.88
C VAL A 63 2.26 14.76 -4.16
N ILE A 64 1.68 14.80 -5.37
CA ILE A 64 0.45 15.53 -5.66
C ILE A 64 -0.64 14.48 -5.77
N ASN A 65 -1.57 14.48 -4.82
CA ASN A 65 -2.45 13.33 -4.58
C ASN A 65 -3.31 13.01 -5.81
N GLY A 66 -3.19 11.77 -6.29
CA GLY A 66 -3.85 11.25 -7.49
C GLY A 66 -3.23 11.69 -8.83
N LYS A 67 -2.18 12.52 -8.82
CA LYS A 67 -1.62 13.14 -10.03
C LYS A 67 -0.15 12.81 -10.27
N ALA A 68 0.70 12.97 -9.25
CA ALA A 68 2.14 12.86 -9.40
C ALA A 68 2.82 12.33 -8.14
N PHE A 69 3.96 11.65 -8.30
CA PHE A 69 4.90 11.41 -7.20
C PHE A 69 6.34 11.53 -7.68
N ARG A 70 7.23 11.78 -6.73
CA ARG A 70 8.68 11.72 -6.90
C ARG A 70 9.31 11.21 -5.62
N ILE A 71 10.23 10.27 -5.77
CA ILE A 71 11.07 9.75 -4.70
C ILE A 71 12.52 10.01 -5.11
N ASP A 72 13.27 10.65 -4.22
CA ASP A 72 14.70 10.87 -4.34
C ASP A 72 15.38 10.12 -3.19
N VAL A 73 16.34 9.26 -3.51
CA VAL A 73 17.22 8.58 -2.54
C VAL A 73 18.65 9.00 -2.80
N GLU A 74 19.29 9.61 -1.81
CA GLU A 74 20.66 10.12 -1.93
C GLU A 74 21.67 9.02 -1.59
N VAL A 75 22.51 8.64 -2.56
CA VAL A 75 23.53 7.60 -2.44
C VAL A 75 24.87 8.17 -2.85
N MET A 76 25.82 8.25 -1.90
CA MET A 76 27.19 8.74 -2.15
C MET A 76 27.27 10.10 -2.90
N GLY A 77 26.31 11.00 -2.66
CA GLY A 77 26.24 12.33 -3.30
C GLY A 77 25.59 12.34 -4.68
N GLN A 78 24.98 11.24 -5.12
CA GLN A 78 24.13 11.16 -6.31
C GLN A 78 22.71 10.74 -5.94
N SER A 79 21.70 11.25 -6.64
CA SER A 79 20.30 10.88 -6.40
C SER A 79 19.87 9.71 -7.30
N VAL A 80 19.29 8.67 -6.71
CA VAL A 80 18.42 7.71 -7.40
C VAL A 80 17.01 8.29 -7.36
N VAL A 81 16.40 8.50 -8.53
CA VAL A 81 15.12 9.20 -8.66
C VAL A 81 14.11 8.33 -9.36
N ASN A 82 12.91 8.25 -8.82
CA ASN A 82 11.74 7.67 -9.48
C ASN A 82 10.63 8.72 -9.49
N SER A 83 10.03 8.99 -10.64
CA SER A 83 8.96 9.98 -10.74
C SER A 83 7.85 9.55 -11.70
N TYR A 84 6.66 10.05 -11.43
CA TYR A 84 5.46 9.90 -12.24
C TYR A 84 4.64 11.18 -12.22
N LYS A 85 4.02 11.50 -13.36
CA LYS A 85 3.05 12.58 -13.52
C LYS A 85 2.11 12.25 -14.68
N ASP A 86 0.81 12.24 -14.41
CA ASP A 86 -0.24 12.17 -15.44
C ASP A 86 -0.04 11.06 -16.49
N GLY A 87 0.27 9.84 -16.03
CA GLY A 87 0.42 8.67 -16.90
C GLY A 87 1.79 8.52 -17.55
N LYS A 88 2.76 9.38 -17.25
CA LYS A 88 4.16 9.24 -17.67
C LYS A 88 5.05 9.05 -16.45
N GLY A 89 6.11 8.27 -16.59
CA GLY A 89 7.08 8.06 -15.54
C GLY A 89 8.50 8.05 -16.08
N TRP A 90 9.44 8.42 -15.23
CA TRP A 90 10.87 8.38 -15.53
C TRP A 90 11.67 8.04 -14.29
N LYS A 91 12.89 7.57 -14.49
CA LYS A 91 13.84 7.25 -13.43
C LYS A 91 15.28 7.60 -13.77
N ILE A 92 16.07 7.85 -12.73
CA ILE A 92 17.53 8.02 -12.77
C ILE A 92 18.12 7.01 -11.79
N ASN A 93 19.07 6.20 -12.26
CA ASN A 93 19.80 5.25 -11.41
C ASN A 93 21.25 5.12 -11.90
N PRO A 94 22.17 5.98 -11.42
CA PRO A 94 23.57 5.97 -11.85
C PRO A 94 24.25 4.63 -11.53
N PHE A 95 23.89 4.00 -10.41
CA PHE A 95 24.42 2.71 -9.98
C PHE A 95 23.90 1.53 -10.81
N GLY A 96 22.80 1.73 -11.55
CA GLY A 96 22.24 0.78 -12.52
C GLY A 96 22.62 1.08 -13.97
N GLY A 97 23.53 2.02 -14.22
CA GLY A 97 23.96 2.42 -15.57
C GLY A 97 23.04 3.43 -16.28
N ALA A 98 22.02 3.95 -15.60
CA ALA A 98 21.12 4.99 -16.09
C ALA A 98 21.46 6.34 -15.43
N GLU A 99 22.58 6.94 -15.84
CA GLU A 99 23.06 8.22 -15.29
C GLU A 99 22.14 9.42 -15.61
N THR A 100 21.34 9.29 -16.67
CA THR A 100 20.34 10.30 -17.08
C THR A 100 18.93 9.74 -16.99
N ALA A 101 17.93 10.62 -17.01
CA ALA A 101 16.54 10.21 -16.92
C ALA A 101 16.12 9.31 -18.09
N THR A 102 15.56 8.15 -17.75
CA THR A 102 15.03 7.15 -18.68
C THR A 102 13.55 6.96 -18.43
N ASP A 103 12.78 6.74 -19.50
CA ASP A 103 11.33 6.59 -19.38
C ASP A 103 10.97 5.23 -18.77
N VAL A 104 9.84 5.20 -18.07
CA VAL A 104 9.28 4.02 -17.42
C VAL A 104 7.96 3.66 -18.10
N GLU A 105 7.81 2.39 -18.47
CA GLU A 105 6.66 1.87 -19.21
C GLU A 105 6.10 0.59 -18.58
N GLY A 106 4.98 0.10 -19.12
CA GLY A 106 4.41 -1.21 -18.78
C GLY A 106 4.09 -1.37 -17.29
N ALA A 107 4.46 -2.52 -16.73
CA ALA A 107 4.15 -2.90 -15.35
C ALA A 107 4.80 -1.97 -14.31
N GLU A 108 6.01 -1.45 -14.59
CA GLU A 108 6.72 -0.53 -13.70
C GLU A 108 6.00 0.83 -13.64
N LEU A 109 5.47 1.30 -14.77
CA LEU A 109 4.68 2.54 -14.82
C LEU A 109 3.38 2.45 -14.01
N LEU A 110 2.75 1.27 -13.98
CA LEU A 110 1.57 1.03 -13.15
C LEU A 110 1.91 1.02 -11.65
N ASP A 111 3.05 0.44 -11.27
CA ASP A 111 3.55 0.50 -9.90
C ASP A 111 3.84 1.95 -9.46
N TYR A 112 4.34 2.76 -10.39
CA TYR A 112 4.57 4.20 -10.20
C TYR A 112 3.25 4.96 -10.03
N LYS A 113 2.27 4.73 -10.92
CA LYS A 113 0.92 5.31 -10.80
C LYS A 113 0.30 5.02 -9.42
N ALA A 114 0.49 3.82 -8.87
CA ALA A 114 -0.03 3.46 -7.56
C ALA A 114 0.55 4.31 -6.41
N GLN A 115 1.78 4.82 -6.55
CA GLN A 115 2.45 5.68 -5.57
C GLN A 115 2.04 7.15 -5.65
N ALA A 116 1.37 7.58 -6.72
CA ALA A 116 0.82 8.93 -6.85
C ALA A 116 -0.38 9.19 -5.94
N SER A 117 -0.88 8.17 -5.24
CA SER A 117 -2.01 8.24 -4.31
C SER A 117 -1.54 8.17 -2.86
N LEU A 118 -2.06 9.06 -2.01
CA LEU A 118 -1.79 9.03 -0.57
C LEU A 118 -2.58 7.93 0.15
N SER A 119 -3.80 7.62 -0.30
CA SER A 119 -4.53 6.43 0.15
C SER A 119 -4.01 5.19 -0.56
N ASN A 120 -4.02 4.05 0.13
CA ASN A 120 -3.72 2.79 -0.54
C ASN A 120 -4.91 2.29 -1.36
N SER A 121 -4.63 1.37 -2.28
CA SER A 121 -5.60 0.79 -3.22
C SER A 121 -6.71 -0.02 -2.54
N LEU A 122 -6.53 -0.41 -1.28
CA LEU A 122 -7.56 -1.12 -0.52
C LEU A 122 -8.68 -0.18 -0.07
N MET A 123 -8.36 1.08 0.29
CA MET A 123 -9.36 2.04 0.78
C MET A 123 -10.32 2.51 -0.32
N ASP A 124 -9.82 2.67 -1.55
CA ASP A 124 -10.58 3.17 -2.71
C ASP A 124 -10.82 2.10 -3.78
N TYR A 125 -10.71 0.82 -3.42
CA TYR A 125 -10.77 -0.32 -4.34
C TYR A 125 -12.00 -0.28 -5.26
N LYS A 126 -13.19 0.11 -4.75
CA LYS A 126 -14.42 0.24 -5.55
C LYS A 126 -14.30 1.31 -6.62
N ALA A 127 -13.75 2.48 -6.27
CA ALA A 127 -13.57 3.59 -7.21
C ALA A 127 -12.57 3.23 -8.32
N ARG A 128 -11.55 2.42 -7.99
CA ARG A 128 -10.59 1.87 -8.96
C ARG A 128 -11.10 0.63 -9.71
N GLY A 129 -12.26 0.10 -9.34
CA GLY A 129 -12.83 -1.10 -9.93
C GLY A 129 -12.06 -2.39 -9.62
N HIS A 130 -11.25 -2.39 -8.56
CA HIS A 130 -10.53 -3.58 -8.08
C HIS A 130 -11.52 -4.58 -7.46
N GLN A 131 -11.16 -5.86 -7.49
CA GLN A 131 -11.90 -6.92 -6.81
C GLN A 131 -11.26 -7.23 -5.47
N VAL A 132 -12.07 -7.52 -4.45
CA VAL A 132 -11.58 -7.92 -3.12
C VAL A 132 -12.26 -9.18 -2.63
N GLU A 133 -11.51 -9.99 -1.89
CA GLU A 133 -11.97 -11.25 -1.30
C GLU A 133 -11.44 -11.35 0.14
N LEU A 134 -12.31 -11.65 1.10
CA LEU A 134 -11.91 -11.96 2.47
C LEU A 134 -11.54 -13.44 2.56
N GLN A 135 -10.27 -13.73 2.87
CA GLN A 135 -9.71 -15.08 2.92
C GLN A 135 -9.56 -15.60 4.36
N GLY A 136 -10.41 -15.10 5.28
CA GLY A 136 -10.41 -15.47 6.68
C GLY A 136 -9.44 -14.65 7.54
N GLN A 137 -8.87 -15.29 8.56
CA GLN A 137 -7.91 -14.68 9.47
C GLN A 137 -6.62 -15.51 9.51
N GLU A 138 -5.50 -14.81 9.66
CA GLU A 138 -4.15 -15.39 9.76
C GLU A 138 -3.40 -14.69 10.89
N ASP A 139 -2.43 -15.38 11.48
CA ASP A 139 -1.53 -14.77 12.46
C ASP A 139 -0.39 -14.04 11.74
N VAL A 140 -0.14 -12.80 12.12
CA VAL A 140 1.00 -12.00 11.66
C VAL A 140 1.79 -11.58 12.89
N GLU A 141 2.91 -12.25 13.13
CA GLU A 141 3.82 -11.97 14.26
C GLU A 141 3.11 -11.98 15.63
N GLY A 142 2.20 -12.94 15.83
CA GLY A 142 1.42 -13.09 17.07
C GLY A 142 0.16 -12.22 17.12
N ILE A 143 -0.14 -11.46 16.07
CA ILE A 143 -1.34 -10.62 15.96
C ILE A 143 -2.31 -11.24 14.97
N LYS A 144 -3.54 -11.51 15.43
CA LYS A 144 -4.61 -12.02 14.57
C LYS A 144 -5.08 -10.94 13.60
N ALA A 145 -4.99 -11.21 12.30
CA ALA A 145 -5.32 -10.28 11.23
C ALA A 145 -6.34 -10.87 10.24
N HIS A 146 -7.24 -10.04 9.72
CA HIS A 146 -8.06 -10.36 8.56
C HIS A 146 -7.20 -10.34 7.30
N LYS A 147 -7.28 -11.40 6.50
CA LYS A 147 -6.57 -11.54 5.24
C LYS A 147 -7.48 -11.13 4.09
N ILE A 148 -7.16 -10.03 3.42
CA ILE A 148 -7.92 -9.55 2.27
C ILE A 148 -7.07 -9.63 1.02
N LYS A 149 -7.52 -10.41 0.04
CA LYS A 149 -6.93 -10.42 -1.29
C LYS A 149 -7.57 -9.32 -2.13
N LEU A 150 -6.74 -8.48 -2.74
CA LEU A 150 -7.14 -7.50 -3.75
C LEU A 150 -6.57 -7.90 -5.11
N THR A 151 -7.40 -7.91 -6.13
CA THR A 151 -7.00 -8.11 -7.53
C THR A 151 -7.19 -6.79 -8.29
N SER A 152 -6.07 -6.25 -8.78
CA SER A 152 -6.02 -5.02 -9.57
C SER A 152 -6.79 -5.20 -10.88
N LYS A 153 -7.53 -4.16 -11.26
CA LYS A 153 -8.26 -4.10 -12.55
C LYS A 153 -7.33 -3.78 -13.72
N ASP A 154 -6.26 -3.03 -13.45
CA ASP A 154 -5.38 -2.48 -14.48
C ASP A 154 -4.50 -3.58 -15.11
N ASP A 155 -4.05 -4.55 -14.29
CA ASP A 155 -3.07 -5.56 -14.69
C ASP A 155 -3.31 -6.96 -14.08
N GLY A 156 -4.36 -7.14 -13.28
CA GLY A 156 -4.64 -8.42 -12.62
C GLY A 156 -3.69 -8.76 -11.47
N LYS A 157 -2.74 -7.88 -11.12
CA LYS A 157 -1.81 -8.13 -9.99
C LYS A 157 -2.59 -8.32 -8.70
N VAL A 158 -2.12 -9.25 -7.89
CA VAL A 158 -2.68 -9.56 -6.58
C VAL A 158 -1.86 -8.87 -5.50
N THR A 159 -2.54 -8.18 -4.58
CA THR A 159 -1.98 -7.74 -3.31
C THR A 159 -2.82 -8.32 -2.17
N THR A 160 -2.18 -8.97 -1.22
CA THR A 160 -2.84 -9.47 -0.01
C THR A 160 -2.56 -8.53 1.15
N PHE A 161 -3.60 -8.03 1.79
CA PHE A 161 -3.52 -7.14 2.94
C PHE A 161 -3.91 -7.87 4.22
N TYR A 162 -3.20 -7.56 5.30
CA TYR A 162 -3.39 -8.13 6.62
C TYR A 162 -3.77 -7.02 7.59
N ILE A 163 -5.06 -6.97 7.94
CA ILE A 163 -5.64 -5.93 8.80
C ILE A 163 -5.83 -6.49 10.20
N ASN A 164 -5.23 -5.87 11.22
CA ASN A 164 -5.38 -6.28 12.61
C ASN A 164 -6.86 -6.38 13.00
N SER A 165 -7.26 -7.53 13.54
CA SER A 165 -8.67 -7.79 13.92
C SER A 165 -9.15 -7.00 15.14
N THR A 166 -8.25 -6.36 15.88
CA THR A 166 -8.58 -5.59 17.10
C THR A 166 -8.71 -4.10 16.81
N ASP A 167 -7.66 -3.47 16.28
CA ASP A 167 -7.61 -2.01 16.05
C ASP A 167 -7.89 -1.61 14.60
N ASN A 168 -8.07 -2.59 13.71
CA ASN A 168 -8.30 -2.41 12.27
C ASN A 168 -7.14 -1.70 11.54
N MET A 169 -5.92 -1.69 12.08
CA MET A 169 -4.76 -1.11 11.40
C MET A 169 -4.12 -2.12 10.43
N LEU A 170 -3.55 -1.62 9.33
CA LEU A 170 -2.79 -2.44 8.39
C LEU A 170 -1.46 -2.86 9.03
N LEU A 171 -1.22 -4.16 9.15
CA LEU A 171 0.02 -4.72 9.69
C LEU A 171 1.02 -5.02 8.57
N LYS A 172 0.55 -5.72 7.54
CA LYS A 172 1.37 -6.26 6.46
C LYS A 172 0.60 -6.27 5.14
N SER A 173 1.31 -6.11 4.03
CA SER A 173 0.82 -6.45 2.70
C SER A 173 1.82 -7.33 1.97
N VAL A 174 1.35 -8.20 1.09
CA VAL A 174 2.17 -9.03 0.22
C VAL A 174 1.79 -8.71 -1.22
N SER A 175 2.76 -8.27 -2.01
CA SER A 175 2.56 -7.97 -3.42
C SER A 175 3.62 -8.67 -4.25
N SER A 176 3.23 -9.25 -5.37
CA SER A 176 4.19 -9.76 -6.35
C SER A 176 4.77 -8.60 -7.16
N ARG A 177 6.10 -8.51 -7.20
CA ARG A 177 6.84 -7.53 -8.00
C ARG A 177 7.73 -8.25 -9.00
N GLU A 178 7.93 -7.66 -10.16
CA GLU A 178 8.92 -8.15 -11.11
C GLU A 178 10.30 -7.61 -10.73
N MET A 179 11.24 -8.50 -10.47
CA MET A 179 12.63 -8.18 -10.17
C MET A 179 13.53 -9.04 -11.04
N GLN A 180 14.39 -8.41 -11.85
CA GLN A 180 15.28 -9.10 -12.79
C GLN A 180 14.55 -10.11 -13.71
N GLY A 181 13.33 -9.77 -14.14
CA GLY A 181 12.50 -10.63 -15.02
C GLY A 181 11.81 -11.80 -14.31
N GLN A 182 11.86 -11.86 -12.97
CA GLN A 182 11.17 -12.86 -12.17
C GLN A 182 10.14 -12.23 -11.25
N ALA A 183 8.98 -12.88 -11.09
CA ALA A 183 7.98 -12.50 -10.10
C ALA A 183 8.45 -12.92 -8.70
N VAL A 184 8.56 -11.98 -7.79
CA VAL A 184 9.00 -12.18 -6.41
C VAL A 184 7.98 -11.56 -5.47
N ASP A 185 7.59 -12.31 -4.44
CA ASP A 185 6.72 -11.78 -3.38
C ASP A 185 7.51 -10.86 -2.45
N VAL A 186 6.97 -9.66 -2.27
CA VAL A 186 7.50 -8.65 -1.36
C VAL A 186 6.52 -8.46 -0.21
N ASP A 187 6.95 -8.88 0.98
CA ASP A 187 6.26 -8.59 2.23
C ASP A 187 6.58 -7.15 2.63
N THR A 188 5.58 -6.32 2.88
CA THR A 188 5.74 -4.96 3.41
C THR A 188 5.01 -4.87 4.75
N TYR A 189 5.74 -4.56 5.81
CA TYR A 189 5.26 -4.34 7.16
C TYR A 189 5.11 -2.84 7.43
N TYR A 190 4.07 -2.46 8.17
CA TYR A 190 3.74 -1.08 8.47
C TYR A 190 3.68 -0.87 9.98
N SER A 191 4.44 0.09 10.50
CA SER A 191 4.44 0.40 11.92
C SER A 191 4.52 1.91 12.18
N ASP A 192 4.46 2.27 13.46
CA ASP A 192 4.64 3.64 13.95
C ASP A 192 3.66 4.63 13.33
N PHE A 193 2.39 4.23 13.22
CA PHE A 193 1.35 5.09 12.67
C PHE A 193 1.19 6.37 13.50
N LYS A 194 1.29 7.52 12.85
CA LYS A 194 1.07 8.84 13.45
C LYS A 194 -0.01 9.60 12.69
N GLU A 195 -0.71 10.47 13.39
CA GLU A 195 -1.78 11.29 12.83
C GLU A 195 -1.24 12.62 12.29
N PHE A 196 -1.67 12.97 11.07
CA PHE A 196 -1.36 14.23 10.40
C PHE A 196 -2.59 14.70 9.65
N GLY A 197 -3.10 15.90 9.96
CA GLY A 197 -4.22 16.49 9.21
C GLY A 197 -5.47 15.60 9.12
N GLY A 198 -5.75 14.78 10.15
CA GLY A 198 -6.90 13.87 10.19
C GLY A 198 -6.71 12.52 9.49
N ILE A 199 -5.52 12.23 8.95
CA ILE A 199 -5.15 10.90 8.45
C ILE A 199 -4.04 10.27 9.29
N LYS A 200 -3.95 8.94 9.29
CA LYS A 200 -2.80 8.22 9.83
C LYS A 200 -1.84 7.82 8.73
N ILE A 201 -0.54 7.98 9.00
CA ILE A 201 0.54 7.58 8.10
C ILE A 201 1.48 6.65 8.88
N ALA A 202 1.80 5.49 8.29
CA ALA A 202 2.84 4.61 8.81
C ALA A 202 4.19 5.32 8.68
N MET A 203 4.83 5.63 9.80
CA MET A 203 6.13 6.29 9.79
C MET A 203 7.27 5.32 9.47
N THR A 204 7.04 4.02 9.61
CA THR A 204 8.00 2.98 9.25
C THR A 204 7.36 1.99 8.29
N ARG A 205 8.08 1.68 7.20
CA ARG A 205 7.73 0.59 6.26
C ARG A 205 8.94 -0.30 6.07
N SER A 206 8.82 -1.57 6.41
CA SER A 206 9.89 -2.55 6.22
C SER A 206 9.50 -3.57 5.16
N GLN A 207 10.35 -3.76 4.16
CA GLN A 207 10.16 -4.70 3.08
C GLN A 207 11.07 -5.90 3.25
N LYS A 208 10.50 -7.09 3.11
CA LYS A 208 11.21 -8.36 3.14
C LYS A 208 10.97 -9.14 1.86
N ILE A 209 12.02 -9.79 1.36
CA ILE A 209 11.98 -10.70 0.22
C ILE A 209 12.48 -12.05 0.71
N MET A 210 11.69 -13.11 0.49
CA MET A 210 12.03 -14.46 0.97
C MET A 210 12.39 -14.49 2.47
N GLY A 211 11.72 -13.66 3.27
CA GLY A 211 11.94 -13.53 4.71
C GLY A 211 13.17 -12.71 5.12
N GLN A 212 13.98 -12.23 4.18
CA GLN A 212 15.16 -11.40 4.45
C GLN A 212 14.84 -9.92 4.28
N ASP A 213 15.42 -9.07 5.14
CA ASP A 213 15.26 -7.62 5.06
C ASP A 213 15.84 -7.10 3.72
N PHE A 214 14.98 -6.43 2.96
CA PHE A 214 15.33 -5.84 1.68
C PHE A 214 15.54 -4.35 1.79
N GLN A 215 14.58 -3.65 2.41
CA GLN A 215 14.61 -2.20 2.59
C GLN A 215 13.73 -1.79 3.77
N THR A 216 14.16 -0.83 4.56
CA THR A 216 13.29 -0.14 5.53
C THR A 216 13.25 1.35 5.23
N ILE A 217 12.07 1.96 5.20
CA ILE A 217 11.88 3.41 5.12
C ILE A 217 11.36 3.89 6.48
N THR A 218 12.05 4.85 7.08
CA THR A 218 11.63 5.54 8.30
C THR A 218 11.48 7.02 8.01
N LEU A 219 10.27 7.55 8.17
CA LEU A 219 9.97 8.96 7.99
C LEU A 219 10.33 9.75 9.24
N ASN A 220 10.98 10.89 9.04
CA ASN A 220 11.32 11.85 10.09
C ASN A 220 10.36 13.04 10.09
N ASN A 221 9.94 13.48 8.90
CA ASN A 221 9.05 14.63 8.74
C ASN A 221 7.95 14.32 7.72
N VAL A 222 6.75 14.85 7.99
CA VAL A 222 5.59 14.78 7.12
C VAL A 222 4.95 16.15 7.09
N GLU A 223 4.84 16.73 5.90
CA GLU A 223 4.17 17.99 5.65
C GLU A 223 3.05 17.77 4.65
N LEU A 224 1.83 18.14 5.02
CA LEU A 224 0.63 17.97 4.18
C LEU A 224 0.16 19.32 3.64
N ASN A 225 -0.45 19.31 2.46
CA ASN A 225 -0.98 20.50 1.79
C ASN A 225 0.05 21.62 1.60
N VAL A 226 1.33 21.26 1.46
CA VAL A 226 2.39 22.20 1.14
C VAL A 226 2.46 22.45 -0.37
N PRO A 227 2.82 23.66 -0.82
CA PRO A 227 3.10 23.91 -2.23
C PRO A 227 4.20 22.96 -2.73
N VAL A 228 3.97 22.32 -3.87
CA VAL A 228 4.96 21.50 -4.57
C VAL A 228 5.14 22.07 -5.96
N ASP A 229 6.38 22.34 -6.36
CA ASP A 229 6.67 22.77 -7.72
C ASP A 229 6.46 21.58 -8.67
N GLU A 230 5.46 21.66 -9.54
CA GLU A 230 5.14 20.57 -10.45
C GLU A 230 6.27 20.23 -11.44
N LYS A 231 7.23 21.15 -11.64
CA LYS A 231 8.38 20.94 -12.51
C LYS A 231 9.32 19.87 -11.99
N VAL A 232 9.32 19.60 -10.68
CA VAL A 232 10.17 18.54 -10.12
C VAL A 232 9.75 17.15 -10.61
N PHE A 233 8.52 16.98 -11.11
CA PHE A 233 8.05 15.71 -11.66
C PHE A 233 8.29 15.59 -13.17
N ASP A 234 8.73 16.66 -13.83
CA ASP A 234 9.08 16.64 -15.24
C ASP A 234 10.50 16.08 -15.42
N LYS A 235 10.72 15.47 -16.59
CA LYS A 235 12.00 14.83 -16.98
C LYS A 235 13.08 15.87 -17.30
#